data_AF-A0A8T6FWX5-F1
#
_entry.id   AF-A0A8T6FWX5-F1
#
_cell.length_a   1.000
_cell.length_b   1.000
_cell.length_c   1.000
_cell.angle_alpha   90.00
_cell.angle_beta   90.00
_cell.angle_gamma   90.00
#
_symmetry.space_group_name_H-M   'P 1'
#
loop_
_entity.id
_entity.type
_entity.pdbx_description
1 polymer ?
#
loop_
_entity_poly.entity_id
_entity_poly.type
_entity_poly.pdbx_seq_one_letter_code
_entity_poly.pdbx_strand_id
1 'polypeptide(L)'
;MAGPEIIEHFLGVCASINDLAIRKEELTKRVQEQETTSSQNVGEAISTMFWLAEESPKVPVNMVPNAALSRAARSLSRSKTCLDHISEPSDEGNSPEKREQFLSELEDSVEHAMRDFGEWLPLLALRSGNIENLAARTMAINAAATAILQDARRQAGIELQELEKIKQAAREAAGEAGAAEFTREFRDEAKEATIRAWWWLGVTGILAVAALTMPVLIIFGEFGVPPTQVWEAAYITGWRVLAIAILFYAATWAGRVVLANMNLSSVNKHRGMSLQTLQAFHRAADDPAAKDAVVLEAARAVYENVPTGYIARQSAQQGGGARTLELIKNANRGSLESGGG
;
A
#
# COMPACT_ATOMS: atom_id res chain seq x y z
N MET A 1 13.28 -38.33 24.08
CA MET A 1 14.45 -38.94 24.74
C MET A 1 15.36 -39.49 23.69
N ALA A 2 16.68 -39.36 23.89
CA ALA A 2 17.63 -39.74 22.85
C ALA A 2 17.77 -41.27 22.71
N GLY A 3 17.83 -41.78 21.48
CA GLY A 3 18.03 -43.21 21.23
C GLY A 3 19.50 -43.60 21.51
N PRO A 4 19.78 -44.83 21.99
CA PRO A 4 21.14 -45.24 22.39
C PRO A 4 22.16 -45.10 21.25
N GLU A 5 21.77 -45.40 20.01
CA GLU A 5 22.64 -45.30 18.83
C GLU A 5 23.12 -43.86 18.54
N ILE A 6 22.26 -42.86 18.76
CA ILE A 6 22.58 -41.45 18.47
C ILE A 6 23.50 -40.90 19.58
N ILE A 7 23.31 -41.35 20.81
CA ILE A 7 24.16 -41.01 21.96
C ILE A 7 25.57 -41.59 21.76
N GLU A 8 25.68 -42.85 21.35
CA GLU A 8 26.97 -43.49 21.07
C GLU A 8 27.71 -42.80 19.92
N HIS A 9 27.00 -42.43 18.84
CA HIS A 9 27.58 -41.68 17.74
C HIS A 9 28.11 -40.31 18.19
N PHE A 10 27.33 -39.56 18.97
CA PHE A 10 27.73 -38.24 19.49
C PHE A 10 28.94 -38.33 20.43
N LEU A 11 28.93 -39.28 21.38
CA LEU A 11 30.05 -39.51 22.29
C LEU A 11 31.30 -39.99 21.54
N GLY A 12 31.15 -40.81 20.51
CA GLY A 12 32.24 -41.26 19.64
C GLY A 12 32.90 -40.11 18.87
N VAL A 13 32.12 -39.16 18.35
CA VAL A 13 32.64 -37.95 17.70
C VAL A 13 33.42 -37.10 18.70
N CYS A 14 32.86 -36.86 19.89
CA CYS A 14 33.51 -36.06 20.95
C CYS A 14 34.82 -36.70 21.43
N ALA A 15 34.85 -38.02 21.63
CA ALA A 15 36.06 -38.76 21.98
C ALA A 15 37.14 -38.63 20.89
N SER A 16 36.76 -38.69 19.61
CA SER A 16 37.73 -38.56 18.52
C SER A 16 38.28 -37.14 18.34
N ILE A 17 37.50 -36.11 18.69
CA ILE A 17 37.99 -34.73 18.74
C ILE A 17 38.91 -34.55 19.94
N ASN A 18 38.61 -35.19 21.09
CA ASN A 18 39.47 -35.11 22.26
C ASN A 18 40.84 -35.81 22.05
N ASP A 19 40.90 -36.86 21.22
CA ASP A 19 42.16 -37.50 20.84
C ASP A 19 43.06 -36.56 19.99
N LEU A 20 42.43 -35.73 19.15
CA LEU A 20 43.11 -34.65 18.41
C LEU A 20 43.60 -33.51 19.33
N ALA A 21 43.07 -33.41 20.56
CA ALA A 21 43.48 -32.37 21.52
C ALA A 21 44.92 -32.54 21.99
N ILE A 22 45.48 -33.75 21.89
CA ILE A 22 46.91 -34.03 22.17
C ILE A 22 47.82 -33.25 21.19
N ARG A 23 47.31 -32.89 20.01
CA ARG A 23 48.03 -32.06 19.01
C ARG A 23 47.57 -30.60 18.98
N LYS A 24 46.73 -30.18 19.94
CA LYS A 24 46.12 -28.84 19.98
C LYS A 24 47.16 -27.72 19.96
N GLU A 25 48.20 -27.81 20.78
CA GLU A 25 49.26 -26.79 20.83
C GLU A 25 50.05 -26.69 19.51
N GLU A 26 50.25 -27.82 18.82
CA GLU A 26 50.95 -27.83 17.53
C GLU A 26 50.06 -27.29 16.40
N LEU A 27 48.75 -27.56 16.43
CA LEU A 27 47.78 -27.03 15.47
C LEU A 27 47.56 -25.53 15.66
N THR A 28 47.43 -25.05 16.90
CA THR A 28 47.30 -23.61 17.18
C THR A 28 48.57 -22.86 16.77
N LYS A 29 49.76 -23.44 17.03
CA LYS A 29 51.03 -22.84 16.61
C LYS A 29 51.16 -22.77 15.07
N ARG A 30 50.76 -23.81 14.34
CA ARG A 30 50.78 -23.84 12.87
C ARG A 30 49.81 -22.86 12.22
N VAL A 31 48.66 -22.62 12.84
CA VAL A 31 47.68 -21.62 12.36
C VAL A 31 48.16 -20.19 12.67
N GLN A 32 48.84 -19.99 13.81
CA GLN A 32 49.33 -18.69 14.25
C GLN A 32 50.62 -18.24 13.53
N GLU A 33 51.43 -19.17 13.02
CA GLU A 33 52.58 -18.89 12.15
C GLU A 33 52.18 -18.42 10.73
N GLN A 34 50.91 -18.56 10.35
CA GLN A 34 50.38 -18.02 9.10
C GLN A 34 49.65 -16.70 9.37
N GLU A 35 50.37 -15.58 9.18
CA GLU A 35 49.87 -14.21 9.38
C GLU A 35 48.70 -13.86 8.43
N THR A 36 47.48 -14.21 8.80
CA THR A 36 46.25 -13.63 8.23
C THR A 36 45.36 -13.11 9.36
N THR A 37 44.62 -12.03 9.10
CA THR A 37 43.68 -11.41 10.05
C THR A 37 42.55 -12.36 10.51
N SER A 38 42.35 -13.46 9.77
CA SER A 38 41.46 -14.60 10.05
C SER A 38 42.00 -15.54 11.14
N SER A 39 43.32 -15.61 11.32
CA SER A 39 43.98 -16.54 12.25
C SER A 39 43.57 -16.39 13.72
N GLN A 40 43.18 -15.18 14.16
CA GLN A 40 42.80 -14.90 15.54
C GLN A 40 41.41 -15.49 15.88
N ASN A 41 40.45 -15.38 14.94
CA ASN A 41 39.11 -15.97 15.09
C ASN A 41 39.17 -17.50 14.98
N VAL A 42 40.01 -18.02 14.10
CA VAL A 42 40.17 -19.47 13.93
C VAL A 42 40.79 -20.11 15.18
N GLY A 43 41.77 -19.47 15.82
CA GLY A 43 42.32 -19.93 17.10
C GLY A 43 41.26 -20.03 18.20
N GLU A 44 40.37 -19.03 18.28
CA GLU A 44 39.24 -19.03 19.20
C GLU A 44 38.21 -20.11 18.84
N ALA A 45 37.90 -20.32 17.56
CA ALA A 45 37.00 -21.34 17.07
C ALA A 45 37.50 -22.76 17.40
N ILE A 46 38.79 -23.03 17.18
CA ILE A 46 39.45 -24.29 17.54
C ILE A 46 39.37 -24.51 19.05
N SER A 47 39.68 -23.49 19.85
CA SER A 47 39.63 -23.60 21.31
C SER A 47 38.22 -23.90 21.84
N THR A 48 37.22 -23.26 21.23
CA THR A 48 35.80 -23.42 21.56
C THR A 48 35.29 -24.81 21.22
N MET A 49 35.71 -25.37 20.08
CA MET A 49 35.37 -26.76 19.73
C MET A 49 35.96 -27.79 20.66
N PHE A 50 37.24 -27.65 21.04
CA PHE A 50 37.85 -28.58 21.99
C PHE A 50 37.17 -28.49 23.35
N TRP A 51 36.84 -27.28 23.81
CA TRP A 51 36.05 -27.10 25.03
C TRP A 51 34.68 -27.78 24.93
N LEU A 52 33.99 -27.62 23.81
CA LEU A 52 32.68 -28.21 23.57
C LEU A 52 32.74 -29.74 23.52
N ALA A 53 33.78 -30.31 22.90
CA ALA A 53 34.00 -31.76 22.83
C ALA A 53 34.45 -32.37 24.16
N GLU A 54 35.15 -31.61 25.01
CA GLU A 54 35.57 -32.05 26.35
C GLU A 54 34.43 -32.00 27.36
N GLU A 55 33.55 -30.99 27.26
CA GLU A 55 32.51 -30.75 28.25
C GLU A 55 31.18 -31.47 27.90
N SER A 56 30.93 -31.77 26.63
CA SER A 56 29.72 -32.46 26.19
C SER A 56 29.51 -33.89 26.72
N PRO A 57 30.54 -34.75 26.93
CA PRO A 57 30.35 -36.10 27.46
C PRO A 57 29.99 -36.10 28.95
N LYS A 58 30.26 -34.99 29.65
CA LYS A 58 29.99 -34.84 31.08
C LYS A 58 28.52 -34.58 31.36
N VAL A 59 27.71 -34.21 30.37
CA VAL A 59 26.27 -33.90 30.51
C VAL A 59 25.40 -35.15 30.36
N PRO A 60 24.24 -35.28 31.05
CA PRO A 60 23.26 -36.33 30.78
C PRO A 60 22.67 -36.19 29.36
N VAL A 61 23.38 -36.74 28.37
CA VAL A 61 23.03 -36.75 26.94
C VAL A 61 21.68 -37.42 26.68
N ASN A 62 21.21 -38.25 27.62
CA ASN A 62 19.90 -38.92 27.58
C ASN A 62 18.70 -37.96 27.69
N MET A 63 18.89 -36.74 28.20
CA MET A 63 17.84 -35.74 28.36
C MET A 63 17.69 -34.82 27.14
N VAL A 64 18.61 -34.89 26.17
CA VAL A 64 18.63 -34.00 25.00
C VAL A 64 17.70 -34.56 23.89
N PRO A 65 16.94 -33.71 23.18
CA PRO A 65 16.17 -34.14 22.01
C PRO A 65 17.08 -34.71 20.91
N ASN A 66 16.69 -35.85 20.31
CA ASN A 66 17.43 -36.49 19.21
C ASN A 66 17.76 -35.55 18.04
N ALA A 67 16.87 -34.62 17.73
CA ALA A 67 17.06 -33.66 16.66
C ALA A 67 18.22 -32.68 16.96
N ALA A 68 18.37 -32.25 18.22
CA ALA A 68 19.47 -31.39 18.63
C ALA A 68 20.79 -32.18 18.68
N LEU A 69 20.76 -33.41 19.23
CA LEU A 69 21.95 -34.25 19.32
C LEU A 69 22.52 -34.64 17.95
N SER A 70 21.65 -34.95 16.99
CA SER A 70 22.05 -35.30 15.62
C SER A 70 22.50 -34.10 14.79
N ARG A 71 22.01 -32.88 15.07
CA ARG A 71 22.53 -31.65 14.47
C ARG A 71 23.92 -31.33 15.03
N ALA A 72 24.07 -31.36 16.35
CA ALA A 72 25.33 -31.17 17.05
C ALA A 72 26.40 -32.21 16.66
N ALA A 73 26.03 -33.48 16.54
CA ALA A 73 26.96 -34.53 16.09
C ALA A 73 27.46 -34.25 14.66
N ARG A 74 26.58 -33.79 13.77
CA ARG A 74 26.95 -33.49 12.37
C ARG A 74 27.85 -32.27 12.25
N SER A 75 27.58 -31.20 13.01
CA SER A 75 28.45 -30.00 12.99
C SER A 75 29.83 -30.31 13.56
N LEU A 76 29.92 -31.08 14.67
CA LEU A 76 31.18 -31.56 15.23
C LEU A 76 31.92 -32.54 14.30
N SER A 77 31.20 -33.40 13.56
CA SER A 77 31.84 -34.28 12.56
C SER A 77 32.44 -33.48 11.39
N ARG A 78 31.74 -32.45 10.90
CA ARG A 78 32.24 -31.60 9.82
C ARG A 78 33.47 -30.82 10.24
N SER A 79 33.43 -30.27 11.45
CA SER A 79 34.55 -29.51 11.98
C SER A 79 35.78 -30.38 12.23
N LYS A 80 35.58 -31.63 12.67
CA LYS A 80 36.64 -32.65 12.69
C LYS A 80 37.24 -32.91 11.31
N THR A 81 36.42 -33.12 10.27
CA THR A 81 36.91 -33.33 8.90
C THR A 81 37.77 -32.16 8.40
N CYS A 82 37.38 -30.93 8.73
CA CYS A 82 38.17 -29.74 8.42
C CYS A 82 39.50 -29.71 9.20
N LEU A 83 39.49 -30.06 10.49
CA LEU A 83 40.70 -30.18 11.31
C LEU A 83 41.64 -31.28 10.80
N ASP A 84 41.12 -32.43 10.37
CA ASP A 84 41.90 -33.52 9.82
C ASP A 84 42.64 -33.06 8.55
N HIS A 85 41.95 -32.35 7.63
CA HIS A 85 42.55 -31.76 6.43
C HIS A 85 43.57 -30.65 6.70
N ILE A 86 43.44 -29.93 7.82
CA ILE A 86 44.42 -28.93 8.27
C ILE A 86 45.63 -29.62 8.94
N SER A 87 45.44 -30.81 9.51
CA SER A 87 46.47 -31.55 10.25
C SER A 87 47.42 -32.38 9.37
N GLU A 88 47.00 -32.78 8.16
CA GLU A 88 47.83 -33.56 7.23
C GLU A 88 48.99 -32.71 6.67
N PRO A 89 50.24 -33.24 6.66
CA PRO A 89 51.38 -32.53 6.09
C PRO A 89 51.15 -32.29 4.60
N SER A 90 51.43 -31.07 4.14
CA SER A 90 51.12 -30.70 2.77
C SER A 90 52.09 -31.29 1.77
N ASP A 91 51.77 -32.48 1.27
CA ASP A 91 52.40 -33.02 0.08
C ASP A 91 51.70 -32.44 -1.16
N GLU A 92 52.40 -31.52 -1.83
CA GLU A 92 52.29 -31.01 -3.22
C GLU A 92 50.92 -30.63 -3.83
N GLY A 93 49.79 -30.63 -3.10
CA GLY A 93 48.45 -30.38 -3.67
C GLY A 93 47.58 -29.27 -3.05
N ASN A 94 47.92 -28.74 -1.86
CA ASN A 94 47.08 -27.77 -1.15
C ASN A 94 47.55 -26.32 -1.38
N SER A 95 46.96 -25.66 -2.40
CA SER A 95 47.11 -24.21 -2.62
C SER A 95 46.66 -23.43 -1.37
N PRO A 96 47.25 -22.24 -1.10
CA PRO A 96 46.85 -21.40 0.04
C PRO A 96 45.35 -21.06 0.03
N GLU A 97 44.74 -20.95 -1.15
CA GLU A 97 43.29 -20.69 -1.31
C GLU A 97 42.40 -21.83 -0.79
N LYS A 98 42.79 -23.09 -1.01
CA LYS A 98 42.03 -24.25 -0.49
C LYS A 98 42.11 -24.32 1.03
N ARG A 99 43.24 -23.92 1.62
CA ARG A 99 43.40 -23.89 3.08
C ARG A 99 42.56 -22.79 3.71
N GLU A 100 42.53 -21.59 3.12
CA GLU A 100 41.66 -20.50 3.58
C GLU A 100 40.17 -20.89 3.50
N GLN A 101 39.78 -21.61 2.45
CA GLN A 101 38.43 -22.16 2.34
C GLN A 101 38.11 -23.12 3.49
N PHE A 102 39.02 -24.02 3.86
CA PHE A 102 38.83 -24.91 5.01
C PHE A 102 38.82 -24.16 6.34
N LEU A 103 39.58 -23.07 6.48
CA LEU A 103 39.59 -22.24 7.69
C LEU A 103 38.26 -21.47 7.86
N SER A 104 37.73 -20.91 6.78
CA SER A 104 36.41 -20.25 6.78
C SER A 104 35.27 -21.26 7.01
N GLU A 105 35.33 -22.43 6.37
CA GLU A 105 34.34 -23.50 6.58
C GLU A 105 34.40 -24.05 8.01
N LEU A 106 35.60 -24.09 8.60
CA LEU A 106 35.78 -24.42 10.01
C LEU A 106 35.07 -23.40 10.90
N GLU A 107 35.36 -22.10 10.74
CA GLU A 107 34.74 -21.02 11.52
C GLU A 107 33.21 -21.07 11.45
N ASP A 108 32.65 -21.19 10.25
CA ASP A 108 31.22 -21.34 10.04
C ASP A 108 30.67 -22.59 10.74
N SER A 109 31.37 -23.73 10.64
CA SER A 109 30.93 -24.98 11.27
C SER A 109 30.93 -24.89 12.80
N VAL A 110 31.88 -24.17 13.40
CA VAL A 110 31.94 -23.92 14.85
C VAL A 110 30.82 -23.00 15.27
N GLU A 111 30.54 -21.94 14.51
CA GLU A 111 29.46 -21.00 14.83
C GLU A 111 28.08 -21.69 14.77
N HIS A 112 27.87 -22.53 13.75
CA HIS A 112 26.67 -23.35 13.64
C HIS A 112 26.56 -24.35 14.79
N ALA A 113 27.68 -24.97 15.21
CA ALA A 113 27.70 -25.77 16.41
C ALA A 113 27.30 -24.94 17.64
N MET A 114 27.86 -23.76 17.86
CA MET A 114 27.48 -22.91 19.00
C MET A 114 26.00 -22.51 19.01
N ARG A 115 25.39 -22.23 17.85
CA ARG A 115 23.95 -21.95 17.75
C ARG A 115 23.11 -23.19 18.10
N ASP A 116 23.48 -24.36 17.60
CA ASP A 116 22.82 -25.63 17.93
C ASP A 116 23.01 -26.02 19.40
N PHE A 117 24.14 -25.63 19.99
CA PHE A 117 24.42 -25.77 21.40
C PHE A 117 23.81 -24.66 22.26
N GLY A 118 23.30 -23.57 21.67
CA GLY A 118 22.77 -22.41 22.37
C GLY A 118 21.64 -22.71 23.35
N GLU A 119 20.79 -23.70 23.04
CA GLU A 119 19.67 -24.12 23.89
C GLU A 119 20.11 -24.84 25.19
N TRP A 120 21.34 -25.38 25.24
CA TRP A 120 21.86 -26.19 26.34
C TRP A 120 23.25 -25.73 26.83
N LEU A 121 23.80 -24.68 26.21
CA LEU A 121 24.98 -23.93 26.65
C LEU A 121 24.86 -23.47 28.11
N PRO A 122 23.70 -22.98 28.58
CA PRO A 122 23.52 -22.64 29.99
C PRO A 122 23.64 -23.85 30.91
N LEU A 123 23.21 -25.04 30.45
CA LEU A 123 23.25 -26.29 31.21
C LEU A 123 24.67 -26.87 31.27
N LEU A 124 25.43 -26.73 30.16
CA LEU A 124 26.87 -27.02 30.08
C LEU A 124 27.68 -26.10 30.99
N ALA A 125 27.39 -24.80 30.94
CA ALA A 125 28.07 -23.80 31.75
C ALA A 125 27.73 -23.90 33.25
N LEU A 126 26.51 -24.32 33.59
CA LEU A 126 26.08 -24.55 34.97
C LEU A 126 26.87 -25.70 35.64
N ARG A 127 27.26 -26.71 34.87
CA ARG A 127 28.01 -27.87 35.39
C ARG A 127 29.52 -27.70 35.34
N SER A 128 30.04 -26.86 34.44
CA SER A 128 31.48 -26.55 34.35
C SER A 128 32.02 -25.68 35.50
N GLY A 129 31.18 -25.33 36.48
CA GLY A 129 31.64 -24.90 37.81
C GLY A 129 32.29 -23.52 37.90
N ASN A 130 32.22 -22.68 36.86
CA ASN A 130 32.76 -21.31 36.87
C ASN A 130 31.62 -20.28 37.01
N ILE A 131 30.94 -20.32 38.17
CA ILE A 131 29.66 -19.64 38.41
C ILE A 131 29.80 -18.10 38.42
N GLU A 132 30.96 -17.56 38.82
CA GLU A 132 31.20 -16.11 38.89
C GLU A 132 31.40 -15.46 37.51
N ASN A 133 32.15 -16.09 36.62
CA ASN A 133 32.32 -15.61 35.23
C ASN A 133 31.08 -15.86 34.37
N LEU A 134 30.29 -16.87 34.69
CA LEU A 134 29.05 -17.17 33.98
C LEU A 134 27.98 -16.12 34.26
N ALA A 135 27.74 -15.75 35.52
CA ALA A 135 26.77 -14.71 35.85
C ALA A 135 27.09 -13.38 35.14
N ALA A 136 28.37 -12.98 35.11
CA ALA A 136 28.82 -11.79 34.39
C ALA A 136 28.58 -11.90 32.87
N ARG A 137 28.86 -13.05 32.25
CA ARG A 137 28.63 -13.29 30.82
C ARG A 137 27.14 -13.37 30.46
N THR A 138 26.31 -14.00 31.29
CA THR A 138 24.85 -14.06 31.09
C THR A 138 24.21 -12.69 31.25
N MET A 139 24.68 -11.87 32.19
CA MET A 139 24.24 -10.47 32.33
C MET A 139 24.67 -9.62 31.14
N ALA A 140 25.89 -9.80 30.62
CA ALA A 140 26.37 -9.09 29.42
C ALA A 140 25.56 -9.47 28.16
N ILE A 141 25.24 -10.75 27.98
CA ILE A 141 24.41 -11.23 26.86
C ILE A 141 22.98 -10.70 26.98
N ASN A 142 22.38 -10.71 28.18
CA ASN A 142 21.05 -10.14 28.37
C ASN A 142 21.04 -8.61 28.17
N ALA A 143 22.10 -7.91 28.57
CA ALA A 143 22.26 -6.47 28.32
C ALA A 143 22.42 -6.17 26.81
N ALA A 144 23.22 -6.96 26.09
CA ALA A 144 23.37 -6.82 24.64
C ALA A 144 22.07 -7.17 23.89
N ALA A 145 21.38 -8.24 24.29
CA ALA A 145 20.10 -8.63 23.71
C ALA A 145 19.02 -7.56 23.93
N THR A 146 18.96 -6.97 25.11
CA THR A 146 18.03 -5.86 25.41
C THR A 146 18.39 -4.58 24.64
N ALA A 147 19.68 -4.27 24.47
CA ALA A 147 20.13 -3.16 23.63
C ALA A 147 19.74 -3.35 22.16
N ILE A 148 19.96 -4.54 21.59
CA ILE A 148 19.56 -4.87 20.21
C ILE A 148 18.04 -4.81 20.04
N LEU A 149 17.27 -5.32 21.00
CA LEU A 149 15.80 -5.21 21.01
C LEU A 149 15.34 -3.75 21.11
N GLN A 150 16.03 -2.93 21.87
CA GLN A 150 15.70 -1.52 22.05
C GLN A 150 16.03 -0.71 20.77
N ASP A 151 17.15 -1.00 20.12
CA ASP A 151 17.52 -0.40 18.83
C ASP A 151 16.58 -0.84 17.72
N ALA A 152 16.24 -2.13 17.63
CA ALA A 152 15.25 -2.64 16.69
C ALA A 152 13.87 -1.99 16.91
N ARG A 153 13.46 -1.79 18.18
CA ARG A 153 12.21 -1.09 18.52
C ARG A 153 12.26 0.39 18.16
N ARG A 154 13.41 1.03 18.28
CA ARG A 154 13.64 2.42 17.90
C ARG A 154 13.57 2.58 16.39
N GLN A 155 14.21 1.69 15.65
CA GLN A 155 14.19 1.67 14.19
C GLN A 155 12.77 1.42 13.66
N ALA A 156 12.06 0.44 14.22
CA ALA A 156 10.65 0.19 13.89
C ALA A 156 9.77 1.41 14.20
N GLY A 157 10.03 2.14 15.29
CA GLY A 157 9.31 3.37 15.62
C GLY A 157 9.55 4.49 14.59
N ILE A 158 10.77 4.63 14.09
CA ILE A 158 11.12 5.62 13.05
C ILE A 158 10.46 5.24 11.72
N GLU A 159 10.57 3.98 11.30
CA GLU A 159 9.96 3.47 10.06
C GLU A 159 8.43 3.61 10.09
N LEU A 160 7.78 3.33 11.22
CA LEU A 160 6.34 3.55 11.38
C LEU A 160 5.96 5.03 11.22
N GLN A 161 6.74 5.96 11.76
CA GLN A 161 6.50 7.39 11.58
C GLN A 161 6.70 7.84 10.13
N GLU A 162 7.71 7.31 9.44
CA GLU A 162 7.93 7.61 8.02
C GLU A 162 6.81 7.02 7.15
N LEU A 163 6.38 5.79 7.42
CA LEU A 163 5.24 5.16 6.75
C LEU A 163 3.94 5.94 6.96
N GLU A 164 3.68 6.44 8.17
CA GLU A 164 2.52 7.30 8.46
C GLU A 164 2.57 8.59 7.63
N LYS A 165 3.74 9.24 7.57
CA LYS A 165 3.96 10.44 6.75
C LYS A 165 3.78 10.16 5.25
N ILE A 166 4.32 9.06 4.75
CA ILE A 166 4.18 8.66 3.33
C ILE A 166 2.71 8.34 3.02
N LYS A 167 2.01 7.62 3.89
CA LYS A 167 0.59 7.32 3.74
C LYS A 167 -0.25 8.60 3.74
N GLN A 168 0.07 9.55 4.60
CA GLN A 168 -0.59 10.85 4.65
C GLN A 168 -0.32 11.67 3.38
N ALA A 169 0.95 11.78 2.97
CA ALA A 169 1.34 12.47 1.75
C ALA A 169 0.72 11.84 0.49
N ALA A 170 0.64 10.51 0.41
CA ALA A 170 -0.02 9.81 -0.68
C ALA A 170 -1.53 10.08 -0.73
N ARG A 171 -2.21 10.11 0.43
CA ARG A 171 -3.64 10.49 0.50
C ARG A 171 -3.87 11.94 0.09
N GLU A 172 -3.01 12.85 0.54
CA GLU A 172 -3.08 14.28 0.21
C GLU A 172 -2.84 14.52 -1.28
N ALA A 173 -1.81 13.90 -1.85
CA ALA A 173 -1.53 13.94 -3.29
C ALA A 173 -2.65 13.31 -4.13
N ALA A 174 -3.25 12.21 -3.67
CA ALA A 174 -4.40 11.60 -4.36
C ALA A 174 -5.66 12.48 -4.31
N GLY A 175 -5.94 13.10 -3.15
CA GLY A 175 -7.05 14.04 -3.00
C GLY A 175 -6.87 15.29 -3.85
N GLU A 176 -5.64 15.80 -3.92
CA GLU A 176 -5.28 16.97 -4.71
C GLU A 176 -5.34 16.70 -6.22
N ALA A 177 -4.74 15.60 -6.69
CA ALA A 177 -4.79 15.17 -8.08
C ALA A 177 -6.23 14.89 -8.54
N GLY A 178 -7.02 14.22 -7.69
CA GLY A 178 -8.44 13.97 -7.95
C GLY A 178 -9.25 15.27 -8.04
N ALA A 179 -9.09 16.17 -7.08
CA ALA A 179 -9.77 17.47 -7.12
C ALA A 179 -9.35 18.33 -8.32
N ALA A 180 -8.10 18.21 -8.79
CA ALA A 180 -7.61 18.98 -9.94
C ALA A 180 -8.21 18.45 -11.25
N GLU A 181 -8.30 17.12 -11.39
CA GLU A 181 -8.91 16.47 -12.54
C GLU A 181 -10.41 16.80 -12.63
N PHE A 182 -11.16 16.66 -11.54
CA PHE A 182 -12.57 17.04 -11.51
C PHE A 182 -12.78 18.54 -11.75
N THR A 183 -11.89 19.39 -11.24
CA THR A 183 -11.94 20.83 -11.54
C THR A 183 -11.79 21.09 -13.04
N ARG A 184 -10.88 20.38 -13.71
CA ARG A 184 -10.70 20.48 -15.16
C ARG A 184 -11.95 20.00 -15.91
N GLU A 185 -12.44 18.82 -15.57
CA GLU A 185 -13.62 18.22 -16.18
C GLU A 185 -14.85 19.12 -16.05
N PHE A 186 -15.15 19.64 -14.85
CA PHE A 186 -16.26 20.58 -14.65
C PHE A 186 -16.08 21.88 -15.44
N ARG A 187 -14.85 22.40 -15.56
CA ARG A 187 -14.60 23.60 -16.36
C ARG A 187 -14.80 23.36 -17.84
N ASP A 188 -14.40 22.20 -18.34
CA ASP A 188 -14.54 21.87 -19.75
C ASP A 188 -16.01 21.57 -20.09
N GLU A 189 -16.71 20.81 -19.26
CA GLU A 189 -18.16 20.60 -19.39
C GLU A 189 -18.94 21.93 -19.31
N ALA A 190 -18.52 22.85 -18.43
CA ALA A 190 -19.13 24.18 -18.36
C ALA A 190 -18.93 24.99 -19.65
N LYS A 191 -17.75 24.91 -20.30
CA LYS A 191 -17.48 25.56 -21.59
C LYS A 191 -18.32 24.93 -22.69
N GLU A 192 -18.34 23.60 -22.78
CA GLU A 192 -19.14 22.91 -23.79
C GLU A 192 -20.62 23.25 -23.65
N ALA A 193 -21.15 23.27 -22.43
CA ALA A 193 -22.52 23.71 -22.16
C ALA A 193 -22.77 25.16 -22.61
N THR A 194 -21.82 26.09 -22.43
CA THR A 194 -21.96 27.45 -22.98
C THR A 194 -21.97 27.46 -24.51
N ILE A 195 -21.06 26.73 -25.16
CA ILE A 195 -20.98 26.66 -26.63
C ILE A 195 -22.28 26.08 -27.19
N ARG A 196 -22.78 25.00 -26.59
CA ARG A 196 -24.08 24.40 -26.93
C ARG A 196 -25.21 25.41 -26.73
N ALA A 197 -25.22 26.15 -25.63
CA ALA A 197 -26.22 27.20 -25.38
C ALA A 197 -26.19 28.29 -26.47
N TRP A 198 -25.00 28.76 -26.88
CA TRP A 198 -24.85 29.75 -27.96
C TRP A 198 -25.31 29.22 -29.31
N TRP A 199 -25.00 27.96 -29.62
CA TRP A 199 -25.47 27.32 -30.85
C TRP A 199 -27.00 27.21 -30.88
N TRP A 200 -27.62 26.75 -29.78
CA TRP A 200 -29.07 26.70 -29.63
C TRP A 200 -29.70 28.10 -29.63
N LEU A 201 -29.01 29.12 -29.13
CA LEU A 201 -29.47 30.51 -29.20
C LEU A 201 -29.53 31.00 -30.66
N GLY A 202 -28.54 30.64 -31.48
CA GLY A 202 -28.57 30.87 -32.93
C GLY A 202 -29.75 30.17 -33.61
N VAL A 203 -29.98 28.88 -33.29
CA VAL A 203 -31.14 28.12 -33.81
C VAL A 203 -32.46 28.77 -33.39
N THR A 204 -32.59 29.17 -32.12
CA THR A 204 -33.79 29.84 -31.60
C THR A 204 -34.02 31.17 -32.30
N GLY A 205 -32.95 31.94 -32.57
CA GLY A 205 -33.02 33.20 -33.31
C GLY A 205 -33.52 33.01 -34.75
N ILE A 206 -32.98 32.03 -35.48
CA ILE A 206 -33.44 31.69 -36.84
C ILE A 206 -34.91 31.27 -36.80
N LEU A 207 -35.29 30.44 -35.82
CA LEU A 207 -36.64 29.93 -35.69
C LEU A 207 -37.65 31.04 -35.32
N ALA A 208 -37.23 32.01 -34.49
CA ALA A 208 -38.02 33.18 -34.16
C ALA A 208 -38.22 34.11 -35.37
N VAL A 209 -37.16 34.34 -36.16
CA VAL A 209 -37.26 35.10 -37.42
C VAL A 209 -38.19 34.39 -38.40
N ALA A 210 -38.06 33.07 -38.56
CA ALA A 210 -38.97 32.27 -39.39
C ALA A 210 -40.42 32.36 -38.90
N ALA A 211 -40.67 32.28 -37.59
CA ALA A 211 -42.02 32.40 -37.03
C ALA A 211 -42.66 33.78 -37.29
N LEU A 212 -41.85 34.85 -37.40
CA LEU A 212 -42.32 36.19 -37.73
C LEU A 212 -42.49 36.43 -39.24
N THR A 213 -41.59 35.89 -40.07
CA THR A 213 -41.62 36.12 -41.53
C THR A 213 -42.62 35.22 -42.26
N MET A 214 -42.85 33.99 -41.78
CA MET A 214 -43.72 33.01 -42.43
C MET A 214 -45.19 33.50 -42.55
N PRO A 215 -45.82 34.10 -41.53
CA PRO A 215 -47.16 34.67 -41.65
C PRO A 215 -47.23 35.83 -42.67
N VAL A 216 -46.19 36.67 -42.74
CA VAL A 216 -46.10 37.78 -43.71
C VAL A 216 -46.02 37.23 -45.13
N LEU A 217 -45.22 36.19 -45.36
CA LEU A 217 -45.13 35.53 -46.67
C LEU A 217 -46.43 34.83 -47.08
N ILE A 218 -47.18 34.27 -46.14
CA ILE A 218 -48.50 33.68 -46.42
C ILE A 218 -49.52 34.75 -46.87
N ILE A 219 -49.50 35.93 -46.23
CA ILE A 219 -50.49 36.99 -46.48
C ILE A 219 -50.18 37.74 -47.78
N PHE A 220 -48.91 38.05 -48.02
CA PHE A 220 -48.47 38.89 -49.14
C PHE A 220 -47.90 38.11 -50.32
N GLY A 221 -47.52 36.85 -50.12
CA GLY A 221 -47.05 35.99 -51.20
C GLY A 221 -48.20 35.30 -51.92
N GLU A 222 -48.13 35.23 -53.25
CA GLU A 222 -49.06 34.46 -54.10
C GLU A 222 -48.85 32.93 -53.97
N PHE A 223 -48.42 32.44 -52.80
CA PHE A 223 -48.19 31.04 -52.53
C PHE A 223 -49.52 30.33 -52.25
N GLY A 224 -50.35 30.16 -53.27
CA GLY A 224 -51.57 29.38 -53.17
C GLY A 224 -52.37 29.31 -54.46
N VAL A 225 -52.86 28.11 -54.78
CA VAL A 225 -53.94 27.93 -55.76
C VAL A 225 -55.18 28.63 -55.19
N PRO A 226 -55.85 29.52 -55.95
CA PRO A 226 -57.08 30.15 -55.48
C PRO A 226 -58.10 29.05 -55.13
N PRO A 227 -58.66 29.06 -53.91
CA PRO A 227 -59.57 28.00 -53.50
C PRO A 227 -60.82 28.04 -54.35
N THR A 228 -61.17 26.90 -54.95
CA THR A 228 -62.39 26.78 -55.78
C THR A 228 -63.61 26.43 -54.94
N GLN A 229 -63.39 25.79 -53.78
CA GLN A 229 -64.42 25.35 -52.85
C GLN A 229 -64.08 25.75 -51.40
N VAL A 230 -65.11 25.96 -50.57
CA VAL A 230 -64.96 26.41 -49.17
C VAL A 230 -64.16 25.43 -48.32
N TRP A 231 -64.28 24.12 -48.57
CA TRP A 231 -63.54 23.09 -47.83
C TRP A 231 -62.03 23.11 -48.14
N GLU A 232 -61.65 23.42 -49.39
CA GLU A 232 -60.25 23.55 -49.81
C GLU A 232 -59.59 24.73 -49.10
N ALA A 233 -60.29 25.85 -48.99
CA ALA A 233 -59.83 27.02 -48.25
C ALA A 233 -59.62 26.71 -46.76
N ALA A 234 -60.54 25.96 -46.14
CA ALA A 234 -60.42 25.56 -44.75
C ALA A 234 -59.20 24.64 -44.50
N TYR A 235 -58.96 23.68 -45.39
CA TYR A 235 -57.81 22.77 -45.30
C TYR A 235 -56.47 23.51 -45.45
N ILE A 236 -56.35 24.36 -46.49
CA ILE A 236 -55.13 25.16 -46.74
C ILE A 236 -54.84 26.10 -45.57
N THR A 237 -55.87 26.76 -45.04
CA THR A 237 -55.74 27.66 -43.88
C THR A 237 -55.37 26.89 -42.61
N GLY A 238 -56.00 25.73 -42.39
CA GLY A 238 -55.71 24.86 -41.24
C GLY A 238 -54.25 24.41 -41.20
N TRP A 239 -53.71 23.95 -42.33
CA TRP A 239 -52.30 23.55 -42.42
C TRP A 239 -51.32 24.71 -42.19
N ARG A 240 -51.63 25.91 -42.68
CA ARG A 240 -50.83 27.12 -42.45
C ARG A 240 -50.79 27.52 -40.98
N VAL A 241 -51.94 27.51 -40.31
CA VAL A 241 -52.03 27.79 -38.86
C VAL A 241 -51.28 26.73 -38.05
N LEU A 242 -51.43 25.45 -38.42
CA LEU A 242 -50.71 24.36 -37.79
C LEU A 242 -49.19 24.51 -37.93
N ALA A 243 -48.69 24.86 -39.12
CA ALA A 243 -47.27 25.09 -39.36
C ALA A 243 -46.71 26.22 -38.47
N ILE A 244 -47.45 27.33 -38.32
CA ILE A 244 -47.08 28.45 -37.43
C ILE A 244 -47.08 28.00 -35.97
N ALA A 245 -48.08 27.22 -35.54
CA ALA A 245 -48.15 26.71 -34.16
C ALA A 245 -46.97 25.80 -33.82
N ILE A 246 -46.56 24.93 -34.76
CA ILE A 246 -45.38 24.06 -34.60
C ILE A 246 -44.09 24.90 -34.50
N LEU A 247 -43.95 25.94 -35.32
CA LEU A 247 -42.82 26.88 -35.28
C LEU A 247 -42.71 27.58 -33.92
N PHE A 248 -43.83 28.11 -33.40
CA PHE A 248 -43.87 28.71 -32.06
C PHE A 248 -43.52 27.71 -30.96
N TYR A 249 -44.09 26.50 -31.02
CA TYR A 249 -43.77 25.46 -30.05
C TYR A 249 -42.27 25.12 -30.06
N ALA A 250 -41.70 24.89 -31.25
CA ALA A 250 -40.28 24.60 -31.40
C ALA A 250 -39.38 25.75 -30.92
N ALA A 251 -39.77 27.02 -31.12
CA ALA A 251 -39.04 28.18 -30.60
C ALA A 251 -39.07 28.24 -29.06
N THR A 252 -40.23 28.01 -28.44
CA THR A 252 -40.33 27.97 -26.97
C THR A 252 -39.54 26.80 -26.38
N TRP A 253 -39.52 25.65 -27.06
CA TRP A 253 -38.74 24.49 -26.64
C TRP A 253 -37.24 24.75 -26.75
N ALA A 254 -36.77 25.32 -27.86
CA ALA A 254 -35.38 25.70 -28.05
C ALA A 254 -34.91 26.72 -26.99
N GLY A 255 -35.76 27.70 -26.65
CA GLY A 255 -35.50 28.62 -25.53
C GLY A 255 -35.31 27.90 -24.20
N ARG A 256 -36.16 26.92 -23.86
CA ARG A 256 -36.00 26.11 -22.64
C ARG A 256 -34.69 25.32 -22.63
N VAL A 257 -34.26 24.80 -23.78
CA VAL A 257 -32.98 24.09 -23.93
C VAL A 257 -31.80 25.02 -23.69
N VAL A 258 -31.84 26.27 -24.16
CA VAL A 258 -30.81 27.28 -23.87
C VAL A 258 -30.71 27.53 -22.36
N LEU A 259 -31.85 27.75 -21.69
CA LEU A 259 -31.90 27.99 -20.24
C LEU A 259 -31.33 26.78 -19.46
N ALA A 260 -31.65 25.55 -19.88
CA ALA A 260 -31.12 24.34 -19.26
C ALA A 260 -29.60 24.21 -19.40
N ASN A 261 -29.04 24.51 -20.59
CA ASN A 261 -27.59 24.49 -20.82
C ASN A 261 -26.87 25.60 -20.03
N MET A 262 -27.48 26.79 -19.88
CA MET A 262 -26.93 27.86 -19.05
C MET A 262 -26.92 27.51 -17.57
N ASN A 263 -27.98 26.86 -17.07
CA ASN A 263 -28.00 26.32 -15.71
C ASN A 263 -26.88 25.29 -15.50
N LEU A 264 -26.73 24.33 -16.40
CA LEU A 264 -25.69 23.31 -16.33
C LEU A 264 -24.29 23.93 -16.30
N SER A 265 -24.04 24.91 -17.17
CA SER A 265 -22.78 25.65 -17.20
C SER A 265 -22.50 26.38 -15.88
N SER A 266 -23.50 27.08 -15.34
CA SER A 266 -23.36 27.80 -14.07
C SER A 266 -23.07 26.86 -12.89
N VAL A 267 -23.76 25.72 -12.82
CA VAL A 267 -23.55 24.71 -11.77
C VAL A 267 -22.14 24.11 -11.88
N ASN A 268 -21.72 23.71 -13.08
CA ASN A 268 -20.39 23.13 -13.28
C ASN A 268 -19.27 24.15 -13.02
N LYS A 269 -19.47 25.42 -13.39
CA LYS A 269 -18.53 26.50 -13.03
C LYS A 269 -18.42 26.68 -11.51
N HIS A 270 -19.55 26.66 -10.79
CA HIS A 270 -19.56 26.70 -9.33
C HIS A 270 -18.79 25.52 -8.74
N ARG A 271 -19.08 24.29 -9.17
CA ARG A 271 -18.38 23.07 -8.73
C ARG A 271 -16.87 23.15 -8.94
N GLY A 272 -16.43 23.60 -10.12
CA GLY A 272 -15.01 23.80 -10.40
C GLY A 272 -14.36 24.87 -9.50
N MET A 273 -15.04 25.99 -9.24
CA MET A 273 -14.53 27.02 -8.33
C MET A 273 -14.49 26.55 -6.87
N SER A 274 -15.46 25.76 -6.43
CA SER A 274 -15.48 25.17 -5.08
C SER A 274 -14.32 24.20 -4.88
N LEU A 275 -14.04 23.33 -5.85
CA LEU A 275 -12.91 22.41 -5.79
C LEU A 275 -11.55 23.13 -5.84
N GLN A 276 -11.43 24.17 -6.67
CA GLN A 276 -10.23 25.00 -6.69
C GLN A 276 -9.99 25.71 -5.35
N THR A 277 -11.07 26.23 -4.76
CA THR A 277 -11.04 26.91 -3.45
C THR A 277 -10.74 25.92 -2.32
N LEU A 278 -11.30 24.71 -2.38
CA LEU A 278 -10.97 23.59 -1.50
C LEU A 278 -9.47 23.29 -1.54
N GLN A 279 -8.88 23.15 -2.73
CA GLN A 279 -7.44 22.90 -2.85
C GLN A 279 -6.61 24.02 -2.22
N ALA A 280 -6.98 25.28 -2.45
CA ALA A 280 -6.30 26.43 -1.89
C ALA A 280 -6.38 26.43 -0.34
N PHE A 281 -7.57 26.19 0.23
CA PHE A 281 -7.75 26.15 1.68
C PHE A 281 -7.14 24.90 2.33
N HIS A 282 -7.22 23.74 1.68
CA HIS A 282 -6.62 22.50 2.16
C HIS A 282 -5.09 22.63 2.24
N ARG A 283 -4.46 23.30 1.27
CA ARG A 283 -3.01 23.61 1.29
C ARG A 283 -2.64 24.66 2.34
N ALA A 284 -3.53 25.61 2.62
CA ALA A 284 -3.26 26.72 3.53
C ALA A 284 -3.57 26.40 5.01
N ALA A 285 -4.34 25.34 5.28
CA ALA A 285 -4.69 24.93 6.64
C ALA A 285 -3.59 24.04 7.25
N ASP A 286 -3.06 24.44 8.41
CA ASP A 286 -2.09 23.65 9.18
C ASP A 286 -2.75 22.65 10.13
N ASP A 287 -3.99 22.93 10.57
CA ASP A 287 -4.74 22.08 11.51
C ASP A 287 -5.53 20.97 10.77
N PRO A 288 -5.34 19.68 11.13
CA PRO A 288 -6.13 18.58 10.59
C PRO A 288 -7.65 18.77 10.74
N ALA A 289 -8.12 19.34 11.85
CA ALA A 289 -9.56 19.55 12.06
C ALA A 289 -10.13 20.61 11.09
N ALA A 290 -9.33 21.64 10.76
CA ALA A 290 -9.68 22.63 9.77
C ALA A 290 -9.70 22.04 8.35
N LYS A 291 -8.72 21.17 7.99
CA LYS A 291 -8.72 20.47 6.70
C LYS A 291 -9.98 19.63 6.50
N ASP A 292 -10.37 18.85 7.50
CA ASP A 292 -11.57 17.99 7.42
C ASP A 292 -12.86 18.81 7.28
N ALA A 293 -12.98 19.92 8.03
CA ALA A 293 -14.14 20.81 7.94
C ALA A 293 -14.26 21.47 6.55
N VAL A 294 -13.15 21.90 5.97
CA VAL A 294 -13.11 22.50 4.62
C VAL A 294 -13.49 21.46 3.56
N VAL A 295 -12.99 20.23 3.67
CA VAL A 295 -13.35 19.13 2.74
C VAL A 295 -14.84 18.82 2.81
N LEU A 296 -15.42 18.76 4.02
CA LEU A 296 -16.85 18.50 4.21
C LEU A 296 -17.72 19.61 3.60
N GLU A 297 -17.37 20.87 3.86
CA GLU A 297 -18.11 22.01 3.32
C GLU A 297 -17.94 22.13 1.80
N ALA A 298 -16.75 21.83 1.26
CA ALA A 298 -16.54 21.78 -0.18
C ALA A 298 -17.32 20.64 -0.85
N ALA A 299 -17.35 19.46 -0.24
CA ALA A 299 -18.16 18.34 -0.73
C ALA A 299 -19.64 18.73 -0.75
N ARG A 300 -20.13 19.38 0.32
CA ARG A 300 -21.48 19.94 0.35
C ARG A 300 -21.70 20.93 -0.80
N ALA A 301 -20.81 21.91 -0.98
CA ALA A 301 -20.93 22.92 -2.03
C ALA A 301 -20.86 22.35 -3.47
N VAL A 302 -20.21 21.20 -3.68
CA VAL A 302 -20.12 20.53 -4.98
C VAL A 302 -21.40 19.73 -5.30
N TYR A 303 -21.97 19.06 -4.30
CA TYR A 303 -23.14 18.18 -4.48
C TYR A 303 -24.49 18.86 -4.20
N GLU A 304 -24.50 20.02 -3.54
CA GLU A 304 -25.72 20.78 -3.30
C GLU A 304 -26.29 21.32 -4.62
N ASN A 305 -27.60 21.17 -4.81
CA ASN A 305 -28.27 21.65 -6.01
C ASN A 305 -28.55 23.15 -5.87
N VAL A 306 -27.61 23.97 -6.33
CA VAL A 306 -27.72 25.43 -6.25
C VAL A 306 -28.76 25.94 -7.24
N PRO A 307 -29.81 26.67 -6.80
CA PRO A 307 -30.78 27.26 -7.72
C PRO A 307 -30.11 28.39 -8.49
N THR A 308 -29.75 28.11 -9.75
CA THR A 308 -29.30 29.16 -10.66
C THR A 308 -30.55 29.83 -11.24
N GLY A 309 -30.58 31.16 -11.29
CA GLY A 309 -31.77 31.94 -11.72
C GLY A 309 -32.31 31.62 -13.12
N TYR A 310 -31.68 30.70 -13.85
CA TYR A 310 -32.09 30.16 -15.15
C TYR A 310 -33.22 29.13 -15.06
N ILE A 311 -33.48 28.51 -13.90
CA ILE A 311 -34.60 27.56 -13.72
C ILE A 311 -35.59 28.13 -12.73
N ALA A 312 -36.85 28.31 -13.17
CA ALA A 312 -37.95 28.70 -12.28
C ALA A 312 -38.06 27.72 -11.11
N ARG A 313 -38.26 28.23 -9.89
CA ARG A 313 -38.23 27.46 -8.62
C ARG A 313 -39.14 26.22 -8.61
N GLN A 314 -40.16 26.18 -9.46
CA GLN A 314 -41.05 25.02 -9.64
C GLN A 314 -40.39 23.80 -10.30
N SER A 315 -39.44 23.97 -11.21
CA SER A 315 -38.70 22.84 -11.83
C SER A 315 -37.60 22.29 -10.93
N ALA A 316 -37.10 23.09 -9.98
CA ALA A 316 -36.10 22.65 -8.99
C ALA A 316 -36.69 21.75 -7.89
N GLN A 317 -38.00 21.85 -7.62
CA GLN A 317 -38.67 21.03 -6.60
C GLN A 317 -38.99 19.60 -7.09
N GLN A 318 -39.02 19.34 -8.41
CA GLN A 318 -39.36 18.02 -8.96
C GLN A 318 -38.15 17.14 -9.34
N GLY A 319 -36.93 17.68 -9.36
CA GLY A 319 -35.75 16.95 -9.84
C GLY A 319 -34.57 16.98 -8.87
N GLY A 320 -34.34 15.88 -8.15
CA GLY A 320 -32.99 15.46 -7.76
C GLY A 320 -32.65 15.45 -6.26
N GLY A 321 -33.02 16.48 -5.48
CA GLY A 321 -32.60 16.59 -4.08
C GLY A 321 -33.57 15.97 -3.07
N ALA A 322 -34.85 16.30 -3.16
CA ALA A 322 -35.85 15.84 -2.19
C ALA A 322 -36.17 14.34 -2.31
N ARG A 323 -36.20 13.79 -3.54
CA ARG A 323 -36.48 12.36 -3.78
C ARG A 323 -35.37 11.43 -3.31
N THR A 324 -34.11 11.84 -3.40
CA THR A 324 -32.97 11.00 -2.95
C THR A 324 -32.91 10.94 -1.43
N LEU A 325 -33.17 12.05 -0.74
CA LEU A 325 -33.35 12.09 0.71
C LEU A 325 -34.59 11.32 1.20
N GLU A 326 -35.70 11.36 0.46
CA GLU A 326 -36.90 10.55 0.77
C GLU A 326 -36.67 9.06 0.54
N LEU A 327 -35.92 8.67 -0.50
CA LEU A 327 -35.56 7.27 -0.76
C LEU A 327 -34.64 6.71 0.33
N ILE A 328 -33.67 7.48 0.81
CA ILE A 328 -32.78 7.08 1.92
C ILE A 328 -33.57 7.01 3.24
N LYS A 329 -34.47 7.97 3.49
CA LYS A 329 -35.32 7.97 4.69
C LYS A 329 -36.31 6.80 4.71
N ASN A 330 -36.86 6.41 3.56
CA ASN A 330 -37.76 5.27 3.44
C ASN A 330 -37.01 3.93 3.51
N ALA A 331 -35.79 3.84 2.96
CA ALA A 331 -34.93 2.67 3.12
C ALA A 331 -34.55 2.42 4.60
N ASN A 332 -34.29 3.48 5.36
CA ASN A 332 -33.99 3.39 6.79
C ASN A 332 -35.23 3.15 7.68
N ARG A 333 -36.44 3.39 7.15
CA ARG A 333 -37.70 3.04 7.85
C ARG A 333 -38.08 1.58 7.64
N GLY A 334 -37.84 1.02 6.45
CA GLY A 334 -38.10 -0.39 6.15
C GLY A 334 -37.21 -1.36 6.92
N SER A 335 -35.99 -0.96 7.31
CA SER A 335 -35.09 -1.80 8.12
C SER A 335 -35.51 -1.89 9.60
N LEU A 336 -36.30 -0.94 10.10
CA LEU A 336 -36.77 -0.94 11.49
C LEU A 336 -38.08 -1.71 11.70
N GLU A 337 -38.87 -1.94 10.65
CA GLU A 337 -40.09 -2.78 10.72
C GLU A 337 -39.81 -4.28 10.46
N SER A 338 -38.65 -4.64 9.90
CA SER A 338 -38.27 -6.04 9.67
C SER A 338 -37.52 -6.70 10.85
N GLY A 339 -37.23 -5.96 11.92
CA GLY A 339 -36.46 -6.44 13.09
C GLY A 339 -37.27 -6.69 14.35
N GLY A 340 -38.60 -6.59 14.29
CA GLY A 340 -39.51 -6.79 15.43
C GLY A 340 -40.70 -7.65 15.05
N GLY A 341 -40.46 -8.94 14.85
CA GLY A 341 -41.48 -9.97 14.65
C GLY A 341 -41.03 -11.28 15.27
#